data_AF-A0A318TD21-F1
#
_entry.id   AF-A0A318TD21-F1
#
_cell.length_a   1.000
_cell.length_b   1.000
_cell.length_c   1.000
_cell.angle_alpha   90.00
_cell.angle_beta   90.00
_cell.angle_gamma   90.00
#
_symmetry.space_group_name_H-M   'P 1'
#
loop_
_entity.id
_entity.type
_entity.pdbx_description
1 polymer ?
#
loop_
_entity_poly.entity_id
_entity_poly.type
_entity_poly.pdbx_seq_one_letter_code
_entity_poly.pdbx_strand_id
1 'polypeptide(L)' 'MSDGSISGLSEAEAKEFHSIFVSSFFLFIVVAVVAHILAWMWRPWLAPVGGYKTALESIQQVAAYLC' A
#
# COMPACT_ATOMS: atom_id res chain seq x y z
N MET A 1 21.25 37.86 5.06
CA MET A 1 21.82 36.54 5.41
C MET A 1 20.74 35.75 6.10
N SER A 2 19.84 35.18 5.30
CA SER A 2 18.69 34.41 5.79
C SER A 2 18.53 33.16 4.91
N ASP A 3 19.64 32.48 4.64
CA ASP A 3 19.67 31.21 3.90
C ASP A 3 19.79 30.02 4.87
N GLY A 4 19.14 30.14 6.03
CA GLY A 4 19.02 29.06 7.01
C GLY A 4 17.70 28.35 6.78
N SER A 5 17.76 27.08 6.36
CA SER A 5 16.60 26.20 6.42
C SER A 5 16.03 26.19 7.84
N ILE A 6 14.70 26.06 8.00
CA ILE A 6 14.02 26.04 9.33
C ILE A 6 14.58 24.93 10.26
N SER A 7 15.21 23.91 9.69
CA SER A 7 15.87 22.81 10.40
C SER A 7 17.34 23.07 10.77
N GLY A 8 17.96 24.18 10.32
CA GLY A 8 19.35 24.54 10.63
C GLY A 8 20.41 23.67 9.94
N LEU A 9 20.01 22.86 8.96
CA LEU A 9 20.91 21.98 8.20
C LEU A 9 21.40 22.66 6.93
N SER A 10 22.68 22.46 6.61
CA SER A 10 23.24 22.77 5.29
C SER A 10 22.55 21.92 4.22
N GLU A 11 22.39 22.48 3.02
CA GLU A 11 21.79 21.76 1.88
C GLU A 11 22.54 20.45 1.57
N ALA A 12 23.84 20.41 1.85
CA ALA A 12 24.67 19.21 1.74
C ALA A 12 24.29 18.12 2.75
N GLU A 13 24.10 18.49 4.03
CA GLU A 13 23.76 17.56 5.10
C GLU A 13 22.34 16.99 4.93
N ALA A 14 21.41 17.83 4.48
CA ALA A 14 20.05 17.39 4.17
C ALA A 14 20.03 16.32 3.06
N LYS A 15 20.91 16.45 2.05
CA LYS A 15 20.99 15.51 0.93
C LYS A 15 21.63 14.17 1.33
N GLU A 16 22.61 14.21 2.23
CA GLU A 16 23.24 13.01 2.78
C GLU A 16 22.25 12.19 3.62
N PHE A 17 21.52 12.84 4.53
CA PHE A 17 20.45 12.20 5.30
C PHE A 17 19.34 11.67 4.38
N HIS A 18 18.94 12.44 3.37
CA HIS A 18 17.90 12.03 2.45
C HIS A 18 18.30 10.77 1.65
N SER A 19 19.56 10.66 1.24
CA SER A 19 20.05 9.50 0.49
C SER A 19 19.96 8.20 1.30
N ILE A 20 20.41 8.21 2.56
CA ILE A 20 20.35 7.03 3.43
C ILE A 20 18.90 6.69 3.85
N PHE A 21 18.08 7.72 4.08
CA PHE A 21 16.67 7.55 4.41
C PHE A 21 15.89 6.91 3.26
N VAL A 22 16.03 7.43 2.04
CA VAL A 22 15.32 6.89 0.86
C VAL A 22 15.73 5.45 0.58
N SER A 23 17.02 5.11 0.74
CA SER A 23 17.49 3.73 0.55
C SER A 23 16.82 2.74 1.51
N SER A 24 16.79 3.05 2.81
CA SER A 24 16.18 2.19 3.82
C SER A 24 14.65 2.18 3.75
N PHE A 25 14.04 3.34 3.48
CA PHE A 25 12.60 3.47 3.28
C PHE A 25 12.12 2.66 2.07
N PHE A 26 12.87 2.66 0.97
CA PHE A 26 12.51 1.89 -0.21
C PHE A 26 12.49 0.38 0.08
N LEU A 27 13.49 -0.14 0.80
CA LEU A 27 13.52 -1.54 1.23
C LEU A 27 12.31 -1.89 2.10
N PHE A 28 11.95 -1.01 3.05
CA PHE A 28 10.77 -1.18 3.89
C PHE A 28 9.47 -1.22 3.08
N ILE A 29 9.31 -0.31 2.12
CA ILE A 29 8.11 -0.26 1.26
C ILE A 29 7.99 -1.53 0.41
N VAL A 30 9.08 -2.04 -0.15
CA VAL A 30 9.05 -3.30 -0.91
C VAL A 30 8.53 -4.45 -0.04
N VAL A 31 9.05 -4.59 1.18
CA VAL A 31 8.59 -5.62 2.12
C VAL A 31 7.13 -5.40 2.50
N ALA A 32 6.74 -4.15 2.78
CA ALA A 32 5.36 -3.81 3.14
C ALA A 32 4.38 -4.14 2.02
N VAL A 33 4.71 -3.83 0.76
CA VAL A 33 3.85 -4.14 -0.41
C VAL A 33 3.61 -5.64 -0.50
N VAL A 34 4.65 -6.47 -0.37
CA VAL A 34 4.51 -7.93 -0.41
C VAL A 34 3.61 -8.43 0.73
N ALA A 35 3.79 -7.91 1.94
CA ALA A 35 2.95 -8.26 3.08
C ALA A 35 1.47 -7.87 2.87
N HIS A 36 1.20 -6.69 2.30
CA HIS A 36 -0.17 -6.24 2.02
C HIS A 36 -0.84 -7.04 0.91
N ILE A 37 -0.10 -7.46 -0.13
CA ILE A 37 -0.62 -8.38 -1.15
C ILE A 37 -1.01 -9.70 -0.51
N LEU A 38 -0.16 -10.25 0.36
CA LEU A 38 -0.46 -11.52 1.03
C LEU A 38 -1.66 -11.39 1.99
N ALA A 39 -1.75 -10.29 2.73
CA ALA A 39 -2.90 -9.98 3.58
C ALA A 39 -4.18 -9.81 2.75
N TRP A 40 -4.08 -9.22 1.56
CA TRP A 40 -5.19 -9.09 0.63
C TRP A 40 -5.68 -10.45 0.12
N MET A 41 -4.75 -11.34 -0.21
CA MET A 41 -5.09 -12.71 -0.60
C MET A 41 -5.78 -13.48 0.52
N TRP A 42 -5.35 -13.29 1.77
CA TRP A 42 -5.97 -13.93 2.94
C TRP A 42 -7.36 -13.38 3.25
N ARG A 43 -7.50 -12.05 3.32
CA ARG A 43 -8.76 -11.38 3.59
C ARG A 43 -8.86 -10.09 2.77
N PRO A 44 -9.46 -10.13 1.58
CA PRO A 44 -9.63 -8.93 0.78
C PRO A 44 -10.49 -7.93 1.57
N TRP A 45 -10.08 -6.67 1.60
CA TRP A 45 -10.77 -5.64 2.38
C TRP A 45 -11.62 -4.70 1.53
N LEU A 46 -11.34 -4.54 0.23
CA LEU A 46 -12.28 -3.87 -0.68
C LEU A 46 -13.32 -4.87 -1.18
N ALA A 47 -14.49 -4.83 -0.55
CA ALA A 47 -15.68 -5.51 -1.07
C ALA A 47 -16.21 -4.74 -2.30
N PRO A 48 -16.69 -5.43 -3.36
CA PRO A 48 -17.38 -4.78 -4.47
C PRO A 48 -18.61 -3.99 -4.01
N VAL A 49 -19.09 -3.04 -4.81
CA VAL A 49 -20.38 -2.37 -4.55
C VAL A 49 -21.49 -3.44 -4.49
N GLY A 50 -22.08 -3.65 -3.29
CA GLY A 50 -22.97 -4.77 -2.98
C GLY A 50 -22.41 -5.81 -1.99
N GLY A 51 -21.15 -5.70 -1.59
CA GLY A 51 -20.49 -6.60 -0.64
C GLY A 51 -20.11 -7.96 -1.24
N TYR A 52 -19.50 -8.83 -0.45
CA TYR A 52 -19.19 -10.20 -0.88
C TYR A 52 -20.42 -11.08 -1.10
N LYS A 53 -21.60 -10.65 -0.63
CA LYS A 53 -22.85 -11.39 -0.74
C LYS A 53 -23.37 -11.42 -2.18
N THR A 54 -23.33 -10.30 -2.90
CA THR A 54 -23.81 -10.24 -4.29
C THR A 54 -22.95 -11.09 -5.24
N ALA A 55 -21.65 -11.17 -5.00
CA ALA A 55 -20.74 -12.05 -5.75
C ALA A 55 -21.03 -13.55 -5.50
N LEU A 56 -21.45 -13.91 -4.28
CA LEU A 56 -21.86 -15.29 -3.96
C LEU A 56 -23.26 -15.62 -4.50
N GLU A 57 -24.19 -14.67 -4.42
CA GLU A 57 -25.55 -14.81 -4.96
C GLU A 57 -25.54 -15.05 -6.47
N SER A 58 -24.70 -14.33 -7.22
CA SER A 58 -24.58 -14.55 -8.67
C SER A 58 -24.05 -15.94 -9.02
N ILE A 59 -23.06 -16.45 -8.27
CA ILE A 59 -22.54 -17.81 -8.43
C ILE A 59 -23.62 -18.85 -8.12
N GLN A 60 -24.38 -18.68 -7.03
CA GLN A 60 -25.48 -19.58 -6.68
C GLN A 60 -26.63 -19.55 -7.69
N GLN A 61 -26.97 -18.37 -8.21
CA GLN A 61 -28.00 -18.22 -9.23
C GLN A 61 -27.60 -18.92 -10.54
N VAL A 62 -26.35 -18.78 -10.98
CA VAL A 62 -25.84 -19.50 -12.17
C VAL A 62 -25.83 -21.01 -11.92
N ALA A 63 -25.37 -21.46 -10.75
CA ALA A 63 -25.40 -22.88 -10.39
C ALA A 63 -26.84 -23.45 -10.40
N ALA A 64 -27.82 -22.70 -9.90
CA ALA A 64 -29.23 -23.07 -9.92
C ALA A 64 -29.87 -23.03 -11.32
N TYR A 65 -29.27 -22.31 -12.28
CA TYR A 65 -29.74 -22.26 -13.67
C TYR A 65 -29.17 -23.38 -14.52
N LEU A 66 -28.04 -23.97 -14.10
CA LEU A 66 -27.35 -25.06 -14.80
C LEU A 66 -27.74 -26.45 -14.29
N CYS A 67 -28.48 -26.54 -13.19
CA CYS A 67 -29.02 -27.76 -12.60
C CYS A 67 -30.54 -27.82 -12.77
#